data_AF-A0A7W0XU00-F1
#
_entry.id   AF-A0A7W0XU00-F1
#
_cell.length_a   1.000
_cell.length_b   1.000
_cell.length_c   1.000
_cell.angle_alpha   90.00
_cell.angle_beta   90.00
_cell.angle_gamma   90.00
#
_symmetry.space_group_name_H-M   'P 1'
#
loop_
_entity.id
_entity.type
_entity.pdbx_description
1 polymer ?
#
loop_
_entity_poly.entity_id
_entity_poly.type
_entity_poly.pdbx_seq_one_letter_code
_entity_poly.pdbx_strand_id
1 'polypeptide(L)'
;MDCFYRYLQWLWAVREITRNVASLVLVDDHDVFQGNIWGEGGLPAAGGNQYLGGYVNSPDWVNLVQRVQCGHNPDPVDPEPVAQGITVYFTRFDYGGVTFALLEDRKFKTSPDGIPGVPVSDYQFLGPRQEAMLDSLSGSTNPVVVVTQTMFACVETDRDGVVAGTEDSGGWPKPGRDRALSSIKAAGGVLLSGDTHLAALVRHGIDDAVDGPVQFCGPAVSASYQRWFQPADPLPDPTAEPFTGRAVNGLGNDYRVLAVANPRRTQGQVLADAGAPASDSGMTRARATACRSSIRPSVRSVSPRGHGTPTLTARTHYHCPAGRTHCPSTWSEPPSVRLAPDGADWRRSRRDDAGAGGAAPTSESSDLPGRRGGGHGRDRGRGSAGAVGDPGRGNAQSAAARREGLLDGSGVLAEPHPGLGPAR
;
A
#
# COMPACT_ATOMS: atom_id res chain seq x y z
N MET A 1 -8.07 20.82 18.82
CA MET A 1 -6.80 20.15 19.19
C MET A 1 -5.85 20.31 18.01
N ASP A 2 -4.69 20.90 18.23
CA ASP A 2 -3.63 21.04 17.22
C ASP A 2 -2.85 19.72 17.03
N CYS A 3 -1.98 19.67 16.00
CA CYS A 3 -1.17 18.50 15.64
C CYS A 3 -0.29 18.02 16.81
N PHE A 4 0.34 18.94 17.54
CA PHE A 4 1.27 18.59 18.61
C PHE A 4 0.54 17.89 19.77
N TYR A 5 -0.62 18.40 20.16
CA TYR A 5 -1.42 17.79 21.20
C TYR A 5 -1.85 16.35 20.83
N ARG A 6 -2.27 16.11 19.57
CA ARG A 6 -2.62 14.75 19.11
C ARG A 6 -1.42 13.81 19.12
N TYR A 7 -0.26 14.28 18.68
CA TYR A 7 0.97 13.49 18.71
C TYR A 7 1.39 13.13 20.14
N LEU A 8 1.29 14.07 21.08
CA LEU A 8 1.55 13.79 22.50
C LEU A 8 0.59 12.76 23.08
N GLN A 9 -0.71 12.84 22.75
CA GLN A 9 -1.68 11.83 23.18
C GLN A 9 -1.35 10.44 22.63
N TRP A 10 -0.97 10.35 21.36
CA TRP A 10 -0.51 9.10 20.76
C TRP A 10 0.72 8.55 21.49
N LEU A 11 1.77 9.37 21.63
CA LEU A 11 2.99 8.99 22.34
C LEU A 11 2.69 8.50 23.76
N TRP A 12 1.81 9.18 24.49
CA TRP A 12 1.42 8.76 25.84
C TRP A 12 0.68 7.42 25.87
N ALA A 13 -0.17 7.16 24.88
CA ALA A 13 -0.93 5.92 24.76
C ALA A 13 -0.01 4.71 24.44
N VAL A 14 1.05 4.91 23.65
CA VAL A 14 1.99 3.85 23.26
C VAL A 14 3.36 3.93 23.95
N ARG A 15 3.51 4.79 24.97
CA ARG A 15 4.80 5.12 25.61
C ARG A 15 5.60 3.91 26.10
N GLU A 16 4.94 2.85 26.55
CA GLU A 16 5.62 1.65 27.07
C GLU A 16 6.34 0.90 25.93
N ILE A 17 5.82 1.02 24.70
CA ILE A 17 6.44 0.48 23.49
C ILE A 17 7.55 1.44 23.03
N THR A 18 7.21 2.71 22.79
CA THR A 18 8.15 3.67 22.18
C THR A 18 9.33 4.03 23.09
N ARG A 19 9.21 3.85 24.40
CA ARG A 19 10.33 4.01 25.35
C ARG A 19 11.40 2.92 25.21
N ASN A 20 10.99 1.71 24.80
CA ASN A 20 11.83 0.51 24.90
C ASN A 20 12.11 -0.15 23.53
N VAL A 21 11.39 0.25 22.49
CA VAL A 21 11.49 -0.32 21.15
C VAL A 21 11.69 0.80 20.15
N ALA A 22 12.78 0.72 19.38
CA ALA A 22 12.99 1.61 18.25
C ALA A 22 11.76 1.56 17.33
N SER A 23 11.15 2.71 17.10
CA SER A 23 9.87 2.84 16.42
C SER A 23 10.04 3.67 15.17
N LEU A 24 9.44 3.21 14.07
CA LEU A 24 9.34 3.93 12.81
C LEU A 24 7.92 4.49 12.69
N VAL A 25 7.81 5.74 12.27
CA VAL A 25 6.53 6.43 12.11
C VAL A 25 6.39 6.91 10.68
N LEU A 26 5.21 6.70 10.08
CA LEU A 26 4.86 7.24 8.76
C LEU A 26 3.68 8.19 8.96
N VAL A 27 3.64 9.25 8.16
CA VAL A 27 2.52 10.18 8.05
C VAL A 27 1.58 9.70 6.96
N ASP A 28 0.29 9.71 7.24
CA ASP A 28 -0.80 9.43 6.29
C ASP A 28 -1.68 10.69 6.06
N ASP A 29 -2.74 10.58 5.26
CA ASP A 29 -3.69 11.67 4.97
C ASP A 29 -4.20 12.44 6.21
N HIS A 30 -4.61 11.71 7.24
CA HIS A 30 -5.22 12.28 8.43
C HIS A 30 -4.23 13.06 9.31
N ASP A 31 -2.93 12.77 9.21
CA ASP A 31 -1.89 13.51 9.93
C ASP A 31 -1.70 14.93 9.39
N VAL A 32 -1.93 15.11 8.08
CA VAL A 32 -1.94 16.41 7.41
C VAL A 32 -3.34 17.02 7.32
N PHE A 33 -4.31 16.44 8.03
CA PHE A 33 -5.69 16.93 8.18
C PHE A 33 -6.48 16.91 6.86
N GLN A 34 -6.17 15.94 5.99
CA GLN A 34 -6.98 15.61 4.83
C GLN A 34 -7.79 14.32 5.09
N GLY A 35 -8.91 14.17 4.37
CA GLY A 35 -9.68 12.94 4.41
C GLY A 35 -9.09 11.84 3.54
N ASN A 36 -8.45 12.25 2.43
CA ASN A 36 -7.71 11.41 1.50
C ASN A 36 -6.59 12.28 0.91
N ILE A 37 -5.49 11.65 0.51
CA ILE A 37 -4.38 12.34 -0.13
C ILE A 37 -3.91 11.62 -1.38
N TRP A 38 -3.93 12.36 -2.48
CA TRP A 38 -3.19 12.04 -3.70
C TRP A 38 -2.16 13.14 -3.86
N GLY A 39 -0.96 12.93 -3.34
CA GLY A 39 -0.03 14.04 -3.08
C GLY A 39 0.50 14.74 -4.32
N GLU A 40 0.32 14.17 -5.51
CA GLU A 40 0.71 14.77 -6.81
C GLU A 40 2.12 15.37 -6.79
N GLY A 41 3.07 14.67 -6.18
CA GLY A 41 4.45 15.14 -6.06
C GLY A 41 4.59 16.44 -5.28
N GLY A 42 3.72 16.68 -4.30
CA GLY A 42 3.75 17.86 -3.44
C GLY A 42 3.05 19.09 -4.00
N LEU A 43 2.24 18.98 -5.05
CA LEU A 43 1.49 20.13 -5.59
C LEU A 43 0.42 20.64 -4.61
N PRO A 44 0.01 21.92 -4.70
CA PRO A 44 -1.11 22.43 -3.92
C PRO A 44 -2.42 21.88 -4.45
N ALA A 45 -3.36 21.59 -3.54
CA ALA A 45 -4.70 21.17 -3.93
C ALA A 45 -5.48 22.35 -4.53
N ALA A 46 -5.92 22.21 -5.77
CA ALA A 46 -6.61 23.26 -6.50
C ALA A 46 -7.88 23.71 -5.77
N GLY A 47 -7.97 25.00 -5.43
CA GLY A 47 -9.09 25.56 -4.68
C GLY A 47 -9.28 24.99 -3.27
N GLY A 48 -8.26 24.34 -2.70
CA GLY A 48 -8.37 23.62 -1.43
C GLY A 48 -9.20 22.34 -1.51
N ASN A 49 -9.46 21.84 -2.72
CA ASN A 49 -10.21 20.61 -2.93
C ASN A 49 -9.26 19.41 -3.04
N GLN A 50 -9.19 18.60 -1.97
CA GLN A 50 -8.33 17.42 -1.92
C GLN A 50 -8.59 16.38 -3.04
N TYR A 51 -9.79 16.36 -3.64
CA TYR A 51 -10.13 15.39 -4.69
C TYR A 51 -9.43 15.70 -6.03
N LEU A 52 -8.99 16.95 -6.23
CA LEU A 52 -8.20 17.37 -7.39
C LEU A 52 -6.70 17.07 -7.23
N GLY A 53 -6.32 16.29 -6.22
CA GLY A 53 -4.93 15.99 -5.87
C GLY A 53 -4.22 17.14 -5.15
N GLY A 54 -3.03 16.86 -4.64
CA GLY A 54 -2.18 17.78 -3.90
C GLY A 54 -2.49 17.92 -2.40
N TYR A 55 -1.79 18.87 -1.78
CA TYR A 55 -1.92 19.22 -0.37
C TYR A 55 -2.81 20.46 -0.20
N VAL A 56 -3.83 20.35 0.64
CA VAL A 56 -4.74 21.45 1.01
C VAL A 56 -4.07 22.42 1.96
N ASN A 57 -3.29 21.90 2.91
CA ASN A 57 -2.55 22.71 3.88
C ASN A 57 -1.19 23.17 3.31
N SER A 58 -0.65 24.25 3.88
CA SER A 58 0.61 24.84 3.42
C SER A 58 1.81 23.89 3.54
N PRO A 59 2.87 24.05 2.72
CA PRO A 59 4.09 23.24 2.85
C PRO A 59 4.74 23.36 4.24
N ASP A 60 4.69 24.53 4.88
CA ASP A 60 5.19 24.73 6.26
C ASP A 60 4.46 23.84 7.27
N TRP A 61 3.14 23.70 7.12
CA TRP A 61 2.33 22.80 7.95
C TRP A 61 2.70 21.34 7.71
N VAL A 62 2.78 20.92 6.45
CA VAL A 62 3.14 19.54 6.09
C VAL A 62 4.54 19.20 6.62
N ASN A 63 5.50 20.11 6.47
CA ASN A 63 6.86 19.95 7.00
C ASN A 63 6.92 19.97 8.53
N LEU A 64 6.06 20.74 9.20
CA LEU A 64 5.89 20.69 10.66
C LEU A 64 5.42 19.30 11.12
N VAL A 65 4.37 18.76 10.49
CA VAL A 65 3.84 17.43 10.80
C VAL A 65 4.94 16.38 10.63
N GLN A 66 5.60 16.36 9.47
CA GLN A 66 6.68 15.39 9.18
C GLN A 66 7.84 15.50 10.18
N ARG A 67 8.26 16.72 10.55
CA ARG A 67 9.33 16.90 11.53
C ARG A 67 8.94 16.39 12.92
N VAL A 68 7.71 16.64 13.35
CA VAL A 68 7.23 16.20 14.66
C VAL A 68 7.07 14.69 14.72
N GLN A 69 6.50 14.08 13.68
CA GLN A 69 6.12 12.67 13.69
C GLN A 69 7.23 11.74 13.17
N CYS A 70 7.94 12.13 12.11
CA CYS A 70 8.94 11.30 11.41
C CYS A 70 10.38 11.76 11.62
N GLY A 71 10.63 12.88 12.32
CA GLY A 71 11.98 13.47 12.43
C GLY A 71 13.01 12.62 13.16
N HIS A 72 12.60 11.51 13.78
CA HIS A 72 13.48 10.51 14.40
C HIS A 72 13.76 9.29 13.51
N ASN A 73 13.10 9.19 12.35
CA ASN A 73 13.38 8.13 11.38
C ASN A 73 14.78 8.33 10.78
N PRO A 74 15.40 7.29 10.21
CA PRO A 74 16.63 7.44 9.44
C PRO A 74 16.47 8.45 8.31
N ASP A 75 17.56 9.15 7.98
CA ASP A 75 17.58 10.14 6.92
C ASP A 75 17.12 9.55 5.57
N PRO A 76 16.45 10.34 4.71
CA PRO A 76 16.02 9.87 3.41
C PRO A 76 17.20 9.52 2.51
N VAL A 77 17.02 8.52 1.65
CA VAL A 77 18.04 8.09 0.67
C VAL A 77 18.30 9.20 -0.36
N ASP A 78 17.28 9.99 -0.64
CA ASP A 78 17.33 11.16 -1.50
C ASP A 78 16.56 12.29 -0.78
N PRO A 79 17.25 13.27 -0.17
CA PRO A 79 16.64 14.31 0.64
C PRO A 79 15.99 15.45 -0.17
N GLU A 80 16.06 15.43 -1.52
CA GLU A 80 15.52 16.52 -2.34
C GLU A 80 14.02 16.73 -2.05
N PRO A 81 13.57 17.94 -1.71
CA PRO A 81 12.15 18.21 -1.51
C PRO A 81 11.32 17.94 -2.77
N VAL A 82 10.03 17.68 -2.59
CA VAL A 82 9.07 17.68 -3.70
C VAL A 82 8.55 19.10 -3.95
N ALA A 83 7.52 19.26 -4.80
CA ALA A 83 6.97 20.58 -5.09
C ALA A 83 6.55 21.33 -3.80
N GLN A 84 6.55 22.66 -3.89
CA GLN A 84 6.35 23.59 -2.76
C GLN A 84 7.43 23.51 -1.66
N GLY A 85 8.51 22.75 -1.84
CA GLY A 85 9.54 22.57 -0.82
C GLY A 85 9.10 21.63 0.32
N ILE A 86 8.13 20.75 0.05
CA ILE A 86 7.71 19.72 1.02
C ILE A 86 8.83 18.68 1.14
N THR A 87 9.31 18.44 2.35
CA THR A 87 10.37 17.47 2.62
C THR A 87 9.88 16.04 2.39
N VAL A 88 10.83 15.12 2.26
CA VAL A 88 10.61 13.68 2.11
C VAL A 88 11.28 12.92 3.25
N TYR A 89 10.82 11.71 3.53
CA TYR A 89 11.38 10.81 4.54
C TYR A 89 11.45 9.34 4.07
N PHE A 90 11.11 9.04 2.82
CA PHE A 90 11.34 7.69 2.28
C PHE A 90 12.82 7.31 2.37
N THR A 91 13.10 6.11 2.86
CA THR A 91 14.48 5.68 3.16
C THR A 91 14.64 4.17 3.09
N ARG A 92 15.89 3.70 3.06
CA ARG A 92 16.25 2.32 3.33
C ARG A 92 17.39 2.23 4.33
N PHE A 93 17.36 1.22 5.19
CA PHE A 93 18.42 0.99 6.17
C PHE A 93 18.46 -0.47 6.61
N ASP A 94 19.61 -0.91 7.10
CA ASP A 94 19.79 -2.25 7.65
C ASP A 94 19.72 -2.20 9.17
N TYR A 95 18.93 -3.09 9.76
CA TYR A 95 18.84 -3.24 11.21
C TYR A 95 18.60 -4.70 11.59
N GLY A 96 19.47 -5.26 12.43
CA GLY A 96 19.33 -6.63 12.93
C GLY A 96 19.39 -7.72 11.85
N GLY A 97 20.09 -7.47 10.74
CA GLY A 97 20.18 -8.41 9.61
C GLY A 97 18.96 -8.39 8.68
N VAL A 98 18.11 -7.37 8.78
CA VAL A 98 16.96 -7.13 7.91
C VAL A 98 17.14 -5.77 7.25
N THR A 99 16.84 -5.68 5.96
CA THR A 99 16.78 -4.41 5.24
C THR A 99 15.35 -3.89 5.30
N PHE A 100 15.18 -2.69 5.83
CA PHE A 100 13.89 -1.99 5.85
C PHE A 100 13.87 -0.95 4.74
N ALA A 101 12.72 -0.83 4.05
CA ALA A 101 12.43 0.25 3.12
C ALA A 101 11.15 0.95 3.57
N LEU A 102 11.21 2.26 3.81
CA LEU A 102 10.08 3.09 4.19
C LEU A 102 9.63 3.89 2.97
N LEU A 103 8.33 3.82 2.67
CA LEU A 103 7.70 4.49 1.54
C LEU A 103 6.81 5.64 1.98
N GLU A 104 6.60 6.56 1.04
CA GLU A 104 5.64 7.66 1.10
C GLU A 104 4.64 7.49 -0.04
N ASP A 105 3.84 6.44 0.03
CA ASP A 105 2.96 6.01 -1.07
C ASP A 105 1.83 7.02 -1.39
N ARG A 106 1.55 7.90 -0.44
CA ARG A 106 0.64 9.02 -0.53
C ARG A 106 1.21 10.21 -1.30
N LYS A 107 2.51 10.50 -1.15
CA LYS A 107 3.10 11.80 -1.52
C LYS A 107 3.20 12.02 -3.02
N PHE A 108 3.47 10.96 -3.78
CA PHE A 108 3.70 11.04 -5.22
C PHE A 108 2.49 10.56 -6.04
N LYS A 109 1.48 10.03 -5.36
CA LYS A 109 0.32 9.40 -5.97
C LYS A 109 -0.48 10.40 -6.79
N THR A 110 -0.77 10.01 -8.03
CA THR A 110 -1.66 10.74 -8.94
C THR A 110 -3.11 10.56 -8.52
N SER A 111 -3.86 11.66 -8.59
CA SER A 111 -5.28 11.73 -8.27
C SER A 111 -6.13 10.93 -9.26
N PRO A 112 -7.34 10.49 -8.85
CA PRO A 112 -8.25 9.75 -9.73
C PRO A 112 -8.77 10.60 -10.89
N ASP A 113 -8.91 11.91 -10.68
CA ASP A 113 -9.29 12.88 -11.71
C ASP A 113 -8.18 13.03 -12.79
N GLY A 114 -6.97 12.57 -12.46
CA GLY A 114 -5.87 12.45 -13.39
C GLY A 114 -5.24 13.79 -13.77
N ILE A 115 -4.33 13.72 -14.75
CA ILE A 115 -3.63 14.90 -15.27
C ILE A 115 -4.08 15.10 -16.73
N PRO A 116 -4.63 16.27 -17.12
CA PRO A 116 -5.09 16.51 -18.47
C PRO A 116 -4.03 16.20 -19.54
N GLY A 117 -4.39 15.35 -20.51
CA GLY A 117 -3.51 14.94 -21.60
C GLY A 117 -2.47 13.87 -21.25
N VAL A 118 -2.44 13.40 -19.99
CA VAL A 118 -1.53 12.34 -19.54
C VAL A 118 -2.32 11.02 -19.45
N PRO A 119 -1.87 9.94 -20.12
CA PRO A 119 -2.52 8.65 -20.02
C PRO A 119 -2.29 8.00 -18.65
N VAL A 120 -3.22 7.13 -18.22
CA VAL A 120 -3.13 6.41 -16.94
C VAL A 120 -1.84 5.59 -16.81
N SER A 121 -1.25 5.13 -17.94
CA SER A 121 0.05 4.44 -17.96
C SER A 121 1.18 5.24 -17.32
N ASP A 122 1.07 6.56 -17.35
CA ASP A 122 2.10 7.50 -16.91
C ASP A 122 1.78 8.06 -15.51
N TYR A 123 0.66 7.64 -14.90
CA TYR A 123 0.29 8.03 -13.55
C TYR A 123 1.28 7.46 -12.53
N GLN A 124 1.56 8.27 -11.52
CA GLN A 124 2.55 7.98 -10.50
C GLN A 124 1.86 7.36 -9.29
N PHE A 125 2.49 6.33 -8.71
CA PHE A 125 2.13 5.83 -7.39
C PHE A 125 3.20 6.25 -6.37
N LEU A 126 4.37 5.62 -6.42
CA LEU A 126 5.51 5.97 -5.56
C LEU A 126 6.40 7.08 -6.16
N GLY A 127 6.33 7.27 -7.48
CA GLY A 127 7.23 8.19 -8.20
C GLY A 127 8.63 7.61 -8.42
N PRO A 128 9.38 8.15 -9.39
CA PRO A 128 10.62 7.54 -9.87
C PRO A 128 11.72 7.42 -8.81
N ARG A 129 11.75 8.32 -7.81
CA ARG A 129 12.78 8.34 -6.76
C ARG A 129 12.63 7.17 -5.78
N GLN A 130 11.39 6.86 -5.41
CA GLN A 130 11.09 5.70 -4.56
C GLN A 130 11.17 4.39 -5.35
N GLU A 131 10.75 4.39 -6.62
CA GLU A 131 10.93 3.24 -7.52
C GLU A 131 12.42 2.88 -7.67
N ALA A 132 13.30 3.87 -7.91
CA ALA A 132 14.75 3.66 -7.98
C ALA A 132 15.35 3.13 -6.65
N MET A 133 14.85 3.60 -5.51
CA MET A 133 15.25 3.06 -4.21
C MET A 133 14.88 1.58 -4.08
N LEU A 134 13.65 1.20 -4.46
CA LEU A 134 13.21 -0.19 -4.42
C LEU A 134 13.98 -1.07 -5.40
N ASP A 135 14.25 -0.58 -6.61
CA ASP A 135 15.05 -1.30 -7.61
C ASP A 135 16.46 -1.61 -7.12
N SER A 136 17.05 -0.69 -6.33
CA SER A 136 18.38 -0.90 -5.71
C SER A 136 18.42 -2.06 -4.71
N LEU A 137 17.27 -2.57 -4.26
CA LEU A 137 17.15 -3.70 -3.34
C LEU A 137 17.06 -5.06 -4.05
N SER A 138 17.01 -5.07 -5.39
CA SER A 138 16.96 -6.30 -6.18
C SER A 138 18.12 -7.24 -5.84
N GLY A 139 17.81 -8.52 -5.59
CA GLY A 139 18.82 -9.50 -5.21
C GLY A 139 19.44 -9.29 -3.83
N SER A 140 18.79 -8.52 -2.94
CA SER A 140 19.21 -8.36 -1.55
C SER A 140 19.52 -9.72 -0.90
N THR A 141 20.65 -9.77 -0.17
CA THR A 141 21.04 -10.95 0.61
C THR A 141 20.39 -10.98 1.99
N ASN A 142 19.87 -9.84 2.46
CA ASN A 142 19.07 -9.73 3.67
C ASN A 142 17.59 -9.87 3.33
N PRO A 143 16.76 -10.41 4.24
CA PRO A 143 15.31 -10.27 4.15
C PRO A 143 14.92 -8.79 4.04
N VAL A 144 14.00 -8.47 3.13
CA VAL A 144 13.52 -7.10 2.89
C VAL A 144 12.12 -6.91 3.45
N VAL A 145 11.93 -5.89 4.27
CA VAL A 145 10.63 -5.47 4.81
C VAL A 145 10.32 -4.06 4.32
N VAL A 146 9.24 -3.93 3.56
CA VAL A 146 8.75 -2.65 3.05
C VAL A 146 7.63 -2.16 3.95
N VAL A 147 7.72 -0.93 4.42
CA VAL A 147 6.72 -0.28 5.27
C VAL A 147 6.10 0.88 4.48
N THR A 148 4.78 0.87 4.37
CA THR A 148 4.01 1.81 3.53
C THR A 148 2.69 2.15 4.22
N GLN A 149 2.03 3.24 3.85
CA GLN A 149 0.78 3.66 4.48
C GLN A 149 -0.36 2.70 4.12
N THR A 150 -0.53 2.42 2.82
CA THR A 150 -1.73 1.77 2.27
C THR A 150 -1.50 0.33 1.83
N MET A 151 -2.58 -0.47 1.77
CA MET A 151 -2.55 -1.76 1.09
C MET A 151 -2.48 -1.56 -0.43
N PHE A 152 -1.59 -2.27 -1.14
CA PHE A 152 -1.44 -2.15 -2.61
C PHE A 152 -2.55 -2.87 -3.40
N ALA A 153 -3.73 -2.97 -2.78
CA ALA A 153 -4.97 -3.48 -3.31
C ALA A 153 -6.12 -2.88 -2.49
N CYS A 154 -7.27 -2.65 -3.11
CA CYS A 154 -8.52 -2.46 -2.39
C CYS A 154 -9.07 -3.83 -1.99
N VAL A 155 -9.31 -4.04 -0.69
CA VAL A 155 -9.76 -5.33 -0.15
C VAL A 155 -11.09 -5.24 0.57
N GLU A 156 -11.69 -4.07 0.71
CA GLU A 156 -13.03 -3.98 1.30
C GLU A 156 -14.13 -4.44 0.34
N THR A 157 -15.23 -4.90 0.91
CA THR A 157 -16.50 -5.07 0.21
C THR A 157 -17.50 -4.00 0.63
N ASP A 158 -18.42 -3.67 -0.28
CA ASP A 158 -19.62 -2.94 0.08
C ASP A 158 -20.63 -3.82 0.84
N ARG A 159 -21.81 -3.24 1.12
CA ARG A 159 -22.87 -3.90 1.89
C ARG A 159 -23.47 -5.12 1.21
N ASP A 160 -23.35 -5.20 -0.12
CA ASP A 160 -23.89 -6.26 -0.95
C ASP A 160 -22.83 -7.33 -1.24
N GLY A 161 -21.62 -7.17 -0.69
CA GLY A 161 -20.51 -8.10 -0.86
C GLY A 161 -19.76 -7.92 -2.18
N VAL A 162 -19.91 -6.77 -2.86
CA VAL A 162 -19.11 -6.44 -4.04
C VAL A 162 -17.77 -5.88 -3.57
N VAL A 163 -16.67 -6.44 -4.09
CA VAL A 163 -15.32 -5.95 -3.79
C VAL A 163 -15.15 -4.54 -4.36
N ALA A 164 -14.85 -3.57 -3.50
CA ALA A 164 -14.74 -2.17 -3.90
C ALA A 164 -13.48 -1.91 -4.73
N GLY A 165 -13.42 -0.72 -5.32
CA GLY A 165 -12.24 -0.22 -6.04
C GLY A 165 -11.91 1.20 -5.60
N THR A 166 -11.58 1.42 -4.33
CA THR A 166 -11.21 2.77 -3.88
C THR A 166 -9.83 3.16 -4.37
N GLU A 167 -9.75 4.27 -5.10
CA GLU A 167 -8.50 4.87 -5.57
C GLU A 167 -7.67 5.48 -4.43
N ASP A 168 -8.24 5.54 -3.22
CA ASP A 168 -7.50 5.86 -2.00
C ASP A 168 -6.58 4.72 -1.58
N SER A 169 -6.91 3.46 -1.89
CA SER A 169 -6.00 2.33 -1.65
C SER A 169 -4.74 2.43 -2.50
N GLY A 170 -3.67 1.76 -2.09
CA GLY A 170 -2.46 1.60 -2.90
C GLY A 170 -2.66 0.72 -4.14
N GLY A 171 -3.89 0.26 -4.43
CA GLY A 171 -4.22 -0.39 -5.71
C GLY A 171 -4.30 0.59 -6.88
N TRP A 172 -4.33 1.90 -6.61
CA TRP A 172 -4.33 2.97 -7.60
C TRP A 172 -3.03 3.77 -7.58
N PRO A 173 -2.56 4.29 -8.73
CA PRO A 173 -2.88 3.83 -10.08
C PRO A 173 -2.23 2.47 -10.37
N LYS A 174 -2.95 1.57 -11.06
CA LYS A 174 -2.47 0.20 -11.33
C LYS A 174 -1.08 0.14 -11.98
N PRO A 175 -0.75 0.94 -13.03
CA PRO A 175 0.59 0.89 -13.63
C PRO A 175 1.72 1.21 -12.65
N GLY A 176 1.55 2.23 -11.80
CA GLY A 176 2.53 2.58 -10.77
C GLY A 176 2.62 1.52 -9.66
N ARG A 177 1.47 0.95 -9.25
CA ARG A 177 1.40 -0.16 -8.31
C ARG A 177 2.14 -1.40 -8.83
N ASP A 178 1.93 -1.78 -10.09
CA ASP A 178 2.54 -2.95 -10.70
C ASP A 178 4.07 -2.81 -10.81
N ARG A 179 4.58 -1.61 -11.14
CA ARG A 179 6.03 -1.33 -11.08
C ARG A 179 6.58 -1.50 -9.68
N ALA A 180 5.96 -0.89 -8.67
CA ALA A 180 6.39 -1.00 -7.28
C ALA A 180 6.42 -2.46 -6.79
N LEU A 181 5.38 -3.24 -7.08
CA LEU A 181 5.32 -4.66 -6.70
C LEU A 181 6.37 -5.49 -7.42
N SER A 182 6.70 -5.17 -8.67
CA SER A 182 7.76 -5.83 -9.42
C SER A 182 9.13 -5.62 -8.77
N SER A 183 9.45 -4.39 -8.36
CA SER A 183 10.70 -4.08 -7.64
C SER A 183 10.76 -4.80 -6.29
N ILE A 184 9.65 -4.82 -5.53
CA ILE A 184 9.58 -5.50 -4.23
C ILE A 184 9.71 -7.03 -4.39
N LYS A 185 9.10 -7.61 -5.44
CA LYS A 185 9.27 -9.02 -5.81
C LYS A 185 10.72 -9.33 -6.13
N ALA A 186 11.40 -8.50 -6.92
CA ALA A 186 12.82 -8.67 -7.26
C ALA A 186 13.74 -8.57 -6.03
N ALA A 187 13.35 -7.80 -5.02
CA ALA A 187 14.03 -7.72 -3.73
C ALA A 187 13.71 -8.90 -2.78
N GLY A 188 12.77 -9.79 -3.14
CA GLY A 188 12.27 -10.84 -2.24
C GLY A 188 11.53 -10.29 -1.02
N GLY A 189 10.96 -9.09 -1.13
CA GLY A 189 10.40 -8.33 -0.01
C GLY A 189 8.97 -8.72 0.37
N VAL A 190 8.62 -8.37 1.61
CA VAL A 190 7.24 -8.39 2.14
C VAL A 190 6.81 -6.98 2.55
N LEU A 191 5.52 -6.69 2.50
CA LEU A 191 4.98 -5.37 2.82
C LEU A 191 4.23 -5.36 4.16
N LEU A 192 4.35 -4.26 4.91
CA LEU A 192 3.56 -3.92 6.08
C LEU A 192 2.84 -2.59 5.84
N SER A 193 1.55 -2.53 6.15
CA SER A 193 0.75 -1.30 6.00
C SER A 193 -0.35 -1.12 7.04
N GLY A 194 -0.97 0.06 7.02
CA GLY A 194 -2.13 0.45 7.81
C GLY A 194 -3.30 0.86 6.90
N ASP A 195 -3.94 1.99 7.24
CA ASP A 195 -5.06 2.67 6.53
C ASP A 195 -6.38 1.88 6.42
N THR A 196 -6.34 0.62 6.01
CA THR A 196 -7.55 -0.13 5.62
C THR A 196 -8.50 -0.42 6.80
N HIS A 197 -8.05 -0.30 8.05
CA HIS A 197 -8.84 -0.61 9.26
C HIS A 197 -9.41 -2.04 9.29
N LEU A 198 -8.85 -2.93 8.48
CA LEU A 198 -9.19 -4.34 8.39
C LEU A 198 -7.88 -5.11 8.33
N ALA A 199 -7.60 -5.92 9.35
CA ALA A 199 -6.38 -6.72 9.31
C ALA A 199 -6.52 -7.80 8.24
N ALA A 200 -5.62 -7.77 7.26
CA ALA A 200 -5.65 -8.66 6.12
C ALA A 200 -4.24 -9.07 5.71
N LEU A 201 -4.11 -10.31 5.24
CA LEU A 201 -2.91 -10.86 4.64
C LEU A 201 -3.24 -11.24 3.21
N VAL A 202 -2.59 -10.58 2.25
CA VAL A 202 -2.82 -10.81 0.83
C VAL A 202 -1.51 -11.15 0.12
N ARG A 203 -1.59 -11.98 -0.92
CA ARG A 203 -0.55 -12.05 -1.94
C ARG A 203 -1.02 -11.24 -3.13
N HIS A 204 -0.20 -10.30 -3.58
CA HIS A 204 -0.51 -9.49 -4.76
C HIS A 204 -0.32 -10.29 -6.03
N GLY A 205 -1.14 -10.03 -7.04
CA GLY A 205 -0.86 -10.39 -8.42
C GLY A 205 -0.34 -9.19 -9.22
N ILE A 206 0.57 -9.45 -10.16
CA ILE A 206 1.12 -8.50 -11.13
C ILE A 206 0.69 -8.97 -12.52
N ASP A 207 1.17 -10.15 -12.93
CA ASP A 207 0.81 -10.82 -14.18
C ASP A 207 -0.23 -11.95 -13.97
N ASP A 208 -0.26 -12.56 -12.78
CA ASP A 208 -1.28 -13.54 -12.33
C ASP A 208 -1.61 -13.26 -10.85
N ALA A 209 -2.77 -13.69 -10.35
CA ALA A 209 -3.28 -13.37 -9.01
C ALA A 209 -2.42 -13.81 -7.82
N VAL A 210 -1.29 -14.50 -8.04
CA VAL A 210 -0.46 -15.12 -7.00
C VAL A 210 1.04 -14.98 -7.22
N ASP A 211 1.49 -14.10 -8.12
CA ASP A 211 2.90 -14.04 -8.53
C ASP A 211 3.70 -12.91 -7.85
N GLY A 212 3.05 -12.04 -7.07
CA GLY A 212 3.65 -10.89 -6.40
C GLY A 212 3.99 -11.11 -4.92
N PRO A 213 4.47 -10.05 -4.24
CA PRO A 213 4.86 -10.12 -2.83
C PRO A 213 3.64 -10.24 -1.90
N VAL A 214 3.90 -10.66 -0.66
CA VAL A 214 2.89 -10.74 0.40
C VAL A 214 2.84 -9.42 1.16
N GLN A 215 1.63 -8.93 1.42
CA GLN A 215 1.38 -7.73 2.22
C GLN A 215 0.50 -8.05 3.42
N PHE A 216 0.90 -7.55 4.59
CA PHE A 216 0.10 -7.56 5.81
C PHE A 216 -0.36 -6.14 6.13
N CYS A 217 -1.67 -5.91 6.14
CA CYS A 217 -2.26 -4.71 6.72
C CYS A 217 -2.64 -4.99 8.18
N GLY A 218 -2.16 -4.16 9.09
CA GLY A 218 -2.51 -4.22 10.51
C GLY A 218 -3.93 -3.69 10.78
N PRO A 219 -4.57 -4.12 11.87
CA PRO A 219 -5.83 -3.51 12.30
C PRO A 219 -5.60 -2.07 12.77
N ALA A 220 -6.64 -1.24 12.69
CA ALA A 220 -6.61 0.07 13.34
C ALA A 220 -6.52 -0.10 14.87
N VAL A 221 -5.72 0.74 15.54
CA VAL A 221 -5.72 0.80 17.03
C VAL A 221 -7.08 1.29 17.54
N SER A 222 -7.61 2.32 16.88
CA SER A 222 -8.93 2.87 17.10
C SER A 222 -9.39 3.55 15.82
N ALA A 223 -10.45 3.04 15.20
CA ALA A 223 -11.08 3.68 14.05
C ALA A 223 -12.59 3.79 14.30
N SER A 224 -13.15 4.96 13.99
CA SER A 224 -14.60 5.12 13.88
C SER A 224 -15.14 4.60 12.54
N TYR A 225 -14.25 4.25 11.62
CA TYR A 225 -14.55 3.84 10.25
C TYR A 225 -14.13 2.39 10.04
N GLN A 226 -15.04 1.46 10.29
CA GLN A 226 -14.77 0.02 10.20
C GLN A 226 -14.98 -0.47 8.76
N ARG A 227 -14.07 -1.31 8.26
CA ARG A 227 -14.21 -2.01 6.97
C ARG A 227 -14.42 -3.52 7.17
N TRP A 228 -14.98 -4.17 6.14
CA TRP A 228 -15.23 -5.61 6.05
C TRP A 228 -14.72 -6.15 4.72
N PHE A 229 -14.41 -7.43 4.69
CA PHE A 229 -14.28 -8.19 3.45
C PHE A 229 -15.22 -9.40 3.52
N GLN A 230 -16.47 -9.18 3.12
CA GLN A 230 -17.54 -10.16 3.13
C GLN A 230 -18.09 -10.31 1.71
N PRO A 231 -17.31 -10.90 0.78
CA PRO A 231 -17.79 -11.12 -0.58
C PRO A 231 -19.09 -11.92 -0.59
N ALA A 232 -19.99 -11.58 -1.52
CA ALA A 232 -21.31 -12.19 -1.62
C ALA A 232 -21.22 -13.71 -1.86
N ASP A 233 -20.26 -14.11 -2.69
CA ASP A 233 -19.94 -15.48 -3.02
C ASP A 233 -18.60 -15.89 -2.40
N PRO A 234 -18.39 -17.18 -2.07
CA PRO A 234 -17.09 -17.69 -1.69
C PRO A 234 -16.05 -17.40 -2.78
N LEU A 235 -14.84 -17.02 -2.36
CA LEU A 235 -13.77 -16.76 -3.30
C LEU A 235 -13.30 -18.04 -4.03
N PRO A 236 -12.92 -17.94 -5.32
CA PRO A 236 -12.29 -19.03 -6.04
C PRO A 236 -11.02 -19.54 -5.35
N ASP A 237 -10.77 -20.85 -5.47
CA ASP A 237 -9.61 -21.55 -4.88
C ASP A 237 -9.39 -21.24 -3.38
N PRO A 238 -10.35 -21.53 -2.48
CA PRO A 238 -10.23 -21.13 -1.09
C PRO A 238 -9.08 -21.84 -0.35
N THR A 239 -8.43 -21.16 0.60
CA THR A 239 -7.39 -21.79 1.43
C THR A 239 -7.95 -22.52 2.65
N ALA A 240 -8.92 -21.91 3.34
CA ALA A 240 -9.54 -22.48 4.54
C ALA A 240 -10.94 -21.94 4.83
N GLU A 241 -11.20 -20.66 4.53
CA GLU A 241 -12.44 -19.95 4.83
C GLU A 241 -13.09 -19.44 3.54
N PRO A 242 -14.41 -19.22 3.49
CA PRO A 242 -15.11 -18.75 2.28
C PRO A 242 -14.59 -17.38 1.79
N PHE A 243 -14.00 -16.58 2.68
CA PHE A 243 -13.44 -15.26 2.39
C PHE A 243 -11.92 -15.28 2.13
N THR A 244 -11.36 -16.46 1.85
CA THR A 244 -9.96 -16.65 1.45
C THR A 244 -9.93 -17.27 0.07
N GLY A 245 -9.00 -16.86 -0.79
CA GLY A 245 -9.00 -17.29 -2.20
C GLY A 245 -8.56 -16.17 -3.15
N ARG A 246 -8.69 -16.41 -4.45
CA ARG A 246 -8.40 -15.42 -5.50
C ARG A 246 -9.49 -14.35 -5.53
N ALA A 247 -9.13 -13.11 -5.77
CA ALA A 247 -10.05 -11.99 -5.91
C ALA A 247 -9.52 -10.97 -6.92
N VAL A 248 -10.44 -10.20 -7.51
CA VAL A 248 -10.16 -9.03 -8.32
C VAL A 248 -10.92 -7.87 -7.71
N ASN A 249 -10.26 -6.75 -7.44
CA ASN A 249 -10.93 -5.57 -6.91
C ASN A 249 -11.50 -4.68 -8.00
N GLY A 250 -12.27 -3.67 -7.62
CA GLY A 250 -12.90 -2.73 -8.55
C GLY A 250 -11.91 -1.90 -9.40
N LEU A 251 -10.61 -1.94 -9.08
CA LEU A 251 -9.53 -1.32 -9.86
C LEU A 251 -8.88 -2.27 -10.87
N GLY A 252 -9.36 -3.52 -10.98
CA GLY A 252 -8.82 -4.53 -11.88
C GLY A 252 -7.48 -5.12 -11.41
N ASN A 253 -7.16 -5.03 -10.12
CA ASN A 253 -5.97 -5.68 -9.57
C ASN A 253 -6.32 -7.09 -9.09
N ASP A 254 -5.58 -8.07 -9.59
CA ASP A 254 -5.62 -9.44 -9.07
C ASP A 254 -4.84 -9.56 -7.76
N TYR A 255 -5.39 -10.35 -6.84
CA TYR A 255 -4.72 -10.73 -5.59
C TYR A 255 -5.34 -12.00 -5.01
N ARG A 256 -4.67 -12.56 -4.01
CA ARG A 256 -5.17 -13.69 -3.23
C ARG A 256 -5.24 -13.33 -1.76
N VAL A 257 -6.43 -13.46 -1.17
CA VAL A 257 -6.65 -13.30 0.27
C VAL A 257 -6.20 -14.56 0.98
N LEU A 258 -5.18 -14.44 1.82
CA LEU A 258 -4.61 -15.53 2.61
C LEU A 258 -5.25 -15.60 3.99
N ALA A 259 -5.58 -14.45 4.59
CA ALA A 259 -6.31 -14.35 5.84
C ALA A 259 -6.95 -12.96 5.96
N VAL A 260 -8.11 -12.88 6.62
CA VAL A 260 -8.78 -11.62 6.94
C VAL A 260 -9.43 -11.70 8.31
N ALA A 261 -9.30 -10.64 9.11
CA ALA A 261 -9.87 -10.56 10.46
C ALA A 261 -11.18 -9.77 10.45
N ASN A 262 -12.21 -10.32 9.78
CA ASN A 262 -13.52 -9.69 9.75
C ASN A 262 -14.08 -9.44 11.16
N PRO A 263 -14.79 -8.31 11.37
CA PRO A 263 -15.57 -8.10 12.58
C PRO A 263 -16.61 -9.21 12.78
N ARG A 264 -16.95 -9.49 14.04
CA ARG A 264 -17.94 -10.54 14.40
C ARG A 264 -19.34 -10.22 13.90
N ARG A 265 -19.68 -8.94 13.77
CA ARG A 265 -20.95 -8.49 13.21
C ARG A 265 -20.73 -8.18 11.74
N THR A 266 -21.70 -8.53 10.90
CA THR A 266 -21.66 -8.16 9.48
C THR A 266 -21.88 -6.66 9.32
N GLN A 267 -21.43 -6.12 8.19
CA GLN A 267 -21.66 -4.71 7.87
C GLN A 267 -23.16 -4.38 7.87
N GLY A 268 -23.99 -5.25 7.26
CA GLY A 268 -25.44 -5.10 7.26
C GLY A 268 -26.06 -5.05 8.65
N GLN A 269 -25.58 -5.86 9.59
CA GLN A 269 -26.04 -5.83 11.00
C GLN A 269 -25.68 -4.52 11.68
N VAL A 270 -24.48 -3.97 11.43
CA VAL A 270 -24.06 -2.69 12.01
C VAL A 270 -24.87 -1.53 11.43
N LEU A 271 -25.12 -1.55 10.11
CA LEU A 271 -25.93 -0.52 9.43
C LEU A 271 -27.39 -0.52 9.90
N ALA A 272 -27.99 -1.71 10.06
CA ALA A 272 -29.36 -1.85 10.55
C ALA A 272 -29.51 -1.26 11.97
N ASP A 273 -28.56 -1.55 12.87
CA ASP A 273 -28.56 -1.02 14.23
C ASP A 273 -28.36 0.51 14.28
N ALA A 274 -27.64 1.07 13.32
CA ALA A 274 -27.38 2.51 13.23
C ALA A 274 -28.57 3.31 12.67
N GLY A 275 -29.63 2.65 12.19
CA GLY A 275 -30.74 3.31 11.50
C GLY A 275 -30.32 3.97 10.18
N ALA A 276 -29.20 3.51 9.58
CA ALA A 276 -28.67 4.10 8.36
C ALA A 276 -29.56 3.75 7.15
N PRO A 277 -29.93 4.72 6.29
CA PRO A 277 -30.73 4.44 5.10
C PRO A 277 -30.00 3.49 4.14
N ALA A 278 -30.76 2.77 3.33
CA ALA A 278 -30.28 1.67 2.47
C ALA A 278 -29.23 2.08 1.42
N SER A 279 -29.03 3.39 1.17
CA SER A 279 -28.19 3.92 0.10
C SER A 279 -26.75 4.29 0.49
N ASP A 280 -26.34 4.08 1.75
CA ASP A 280 -24.97 4.41 2.15
C ASP A 280 -24.02 3.28 1.69
N SER A 281 -23.22 3.59 0.68
CA SER A 281 -22.29 2.70 0.00
C SER A 281 -21.12 2.34 0.91
N GLY A 282 -21.31 1.35 1.79
CA GLY A 282 -20.23 0.63 2.45
C GLY A 282 -19.60 1.29 3.68
N MET A 283 -20.23 2.29 4.29
CA MET A 283 -19.61 3.13 5.32
C MET A 283 -20.45 3.14 6.59
N THR A 284 -19.85 2.94 7.78
CA THR A 284 -20.58 3.16 9.03
C THR A 284 -19.69 3.78 10.10
N ARG A 285 -20.14 4.91 10.67
CA ARG A 285 -19.64 5.40 11.96
C ARG A 285 -20.18 4.50 13.07
N ALA A 286 -19.47 3.43 13.39
CA ALA A 286 -19.77 2.64 14.58
C ALA A 286 -19.09 3.28 15.81
N ARG A 287 -19.79 3.34 16.96
CA ARG A 287 -19.12 3.61 18.24
C ARG A 287 -18.11 2.48 18.48
N ALA A 288 -16.83 2.82 18.46
CA ALA A 288 -15.73 1.88 18.65
C ALA A 288 -15.93 1.11 19.96
N THR A 289 -16.38 -0.13 19.85
CA THR A 289 -16.23 -1.10 20.94
C THR A 289 -14.92 -1.80 20.66
N ALA A 290 -13.88 -1.46 21.41
CA ALA A 290 -12.53 -1.99 21.22
C ALA A 290 -12.55 -3.52 21.22
N CYS A 291 -12.53 -4.12 20.03
CA CYS A 291 -12.34 -5.55 19.86
C CYS A 291 -10.85 -5.73 19.53
N ARG A 292 -10.08 -6.29 20.47
CA ARG A 292 -8.69 -6.66 20.21
C ARG A 292 -8.69 -7.85 19.23
N SER A 293 -8.49 -7.56 17.95
CA SER A 293 -8.07 -8.54 16.96
C SER A 293 -6.54 -8.58 16.96
N SER A 294 -5.97 -9.78 17.07
CA SER A 294 -4.53 -9.98 16.87
C SER A 294 -4.33 -11.07 15.84
N ILE A 295 -3.62 -10.76 14.76
CA ILE A 295 -3.01 -11.77 13.91
C ILE A 295 -1.58 -11.91 14.44
N ARG A 296 -1.25 -13.08 15.00
CA ARG A 296 0.13 -13.37 15.40
C ARG A 296 0.79 -14.15 14.26
N PRO A 297 1.67 -13.54 13.46
CA PRO A 297 2.60 -14.31 12.66
C PRO A 297 3.60 -14.97 13.61
N SER A 298 3.67 -16.30 13.60
CA SER A 298 4.74 -17.02 14.30
C SER A 298 5.74 -17.53 13.29
N VAL A 299 6.99 -17.06 13.39
CA VAL A 299 8.15 -17.71 12.75
C VAL A 299 8.63 -18.77 13.74
N ARG A 300 8.46 -20.07 13.42
CA ARG A 300 9.08 -21.13 14.23
C ARG A 300 10.58 -21.05 14.01
N SER A 301 11.35 -20.98 15.10
CA SER A 301 12.81 -20.89 15.12
C SER A 301 13.47 -21.89 14.16
N VAL A 302 14.36 -21.39 13.30
CA VAL A 302 15.30 -22.23 12.56
C VAL A 302 16.34 -22.76 13.57
N SER A 303 16.38 -24.08 13.76
CA SER A 303 17.43 -24.71 14.54
C SER A 303 18.80 -24.38 13.92
N PRO A 304 19.85 -24.06 14.69
CA PRO A 304 21.18 -23.75 14.17
C PRO A 304 21.80 -24.89 13.32
N ARG A 305 21.19 -26.08 13.32
CA ARG A 305 21.62 -27.26 12.55
C ARG A 305 20.50 -27.93 11.75
N GLY A 306 19.36 -27.27 11.56
CA GLY A 306 18.19 -27.84 10.91
C GLY A 306 17.96 -27.28 9.51
N HIS A 307 18.09 -28.15 8.51
CA HIS A 307 17.73 -27.92 7.11
C HIS A 307 16.21 -27.79 6.90
N GLY A 308 15.61 -26.71 7.39
CA GLY A 308 14.18 -26.42 7.25
C GLY A 308 13.92 -25.09 6.56
N THR A 309 13.05 -25.12 5.56
CA THR A 309 12.52 -23.96 4.88
C THR A 309 11.67 -23.11 5.85
N PRO A 310 11.87 -21.78 5.97
CA PRO A 310 11.06 -20.96 6.87
C PRO A 310 9.60 -20.99 6.42
N THR A 311 8.70 -21.36 7.34
CA THR A 311 7.25 -21.41 7.12
C THR A 311 6.61 -20.30 7.93
N LEU A 312 5.93 -19.34 7.27
CA LEU A 312 5.13 -18.34 7.97
C LEU A 312 3.77 -18.97 8.30
N THR A 313 3.41 -19.01 9.58
CA THR A 313 2.07 -19.41 10.05
C THR A 313 1.38 -18.19 10.64
N ALA A 314 0.22 -17.81 10.11
CA ALA A 314 -0.61 -16.75 10.68
C ALA A 314 -1.74 -17.40 11.49
N ARG A 315 -1.90 -16.99 12.76
CA ARG A 315 -3.07 -17.35 13.59
C ARG A 315 -3.83 -16.10 13.98
N THR A 316 -5.13 -16.09 13.73
CA THR A 316 -6.04 -15.05 14.20
C THR A 316 -6.52 -15.40 15.61
N HIS A 317 -6.20 -14.56 16.59
CA HIS A 317 -6.70 -14.68 17.96
C HIS A 317 -7.60 -13.49 18.28
N TYR A 318 -8.81 -13.78 18.74
CA TYR A 318 -9.74 -12.80 19.30
C TYR A 318 -9.69 -12.89 20.83
N HIS A 319 -9.18 -11.85 21.50
CA HIS A 319 -9.23 -11.78 22.97
C HIS A 319 -10.46 -10.98 23.41
N CYS A 320 -11.35 -11.62 24.14
CA CYS A 320 -12.37 -10.92 24.93
C CYS A 320 -11.73 -10.48 26.26
N PRO A 321 -11.83 -9.20 26.67
CA PRO A 321 -11.42 -8.78 28.00
C PRO A 321 -12.22 -9.58 29.04
N ALA A 322 -11.51 -10.18 30.01
CA ALA A 322 -12.14 -10.97 31.07
C ALA A 322 -13.20 -10.12 31.81
N GLY A 323 -14.44 -10.62 31.90
CA GLY A 323 -15.51 -9.94 32.63
C GLY A 323 -16.94 -10.06 32.08
N ARG A 324 -17.18 -10.74 30.95
CA ARG A 324 -18.54 -11.05 30.47
C ARG A 324 -18.78 -12.56 30.46
N THR A 325 -19.68 -13.01 31.31
CA THR A 325 -19.95 -14.41 31.69
C THR A 325 -20.72 -15.25 30.66
N HIS A 326 -20.72 -14.88 29.37
CA HIS A 326 -21.37 -15.69 28.33
C HIS A 326 -20.44 -15.91 27.13
N CYS A 327 -19.68 -17.00 27.20
CA CYS A 327 -19.04 -17.62 26.06
C CYS A 327 -19.52 -19.09 26.01
N PRO A 328 -20.25 -19.55 24.97
CA PRO A 328 -20.60 -20.96 24.83
C PRO A 328 -19.33 -21.80 24.63
N SER A 329 -19.22 -22.89 25.39
CA SER A 329 -18.02 -23.71 25.56
C SER A 329 -17.76 -24.73 24.44
N THR A 330 -18.15 -24.47 23.20
CA THR A 330 -17.99 -25.46 22.10
C THR A 330 -17.54 -24.79 20.81
N TRP A 331 -16.24 -24.49 20.70
CA TRP A 331 -15.62 -24.21 19.40
C TRP A 331 -14.21 -24.81 19.38
N SER A 332 -13.98 -25.65 18.38
CA SER A 332 -12.76 -26.41 18.11
C SER A 332 -11.56 -25.51 17.79
N GLU A 333 -10.35 -26.03 18.03
CA GLU A 333 -9.09 -25.34 17.71
C GLU A 333 -9.06 -24.85 16.24
N PRO A 334 -8.61 -23.61 15.96
CA PRO A 334 -8.50 -23.13 14.59
C PRO A 334 -7.35 -23.81 13.83
N PRO A 335 -7.52 -24.11 12.53
CA PRO A 335 -6.51 -24.80 11.73
C PRO A 335 -5.25 -23.96 11.50
N SER A 336 -4.10 -24.61 11.41
CA SER A 336 -2.82 -23.98 11.07
C SER A 336 -2.57 -24.00 9.56
N VAL A 337 -2.36 -22.85 8.93
CA VAL A 337 -2.00 -22.75 7.50
C VAL A 337 -0.48 -22.83 7.32
N ARG A 338 0.03 -23.82 6.57
CA ARG A 338 1.45 -23.91 6.18
C ARG A 338 1.65 -23.25 4.82
N LEU A 339 2.51 -22.24 4.75
CA LEU A 339 2.99 -21.66 3.49
C LEU A 339 4.34 -22.31 3.12
N ALA A 340 4.37 -23.15 2.09
CA ALA A 340 5.62 -23.61 1.49
C ALA A 340 6.12 -22.57 0.48
N PRO A 341 7.40 -22.20 0.45
CA PRO A 341 7.93 -21.39 -0.64
C PRO A 341 8.23 -22.27 -1.86
N ASP A 342 7.96 -21.71 -3.03
CA ASP A 342 8.33 -22.30 -4.31
C ASP A 342 9.85 -22.17 -4.52
N GLY A 343 10.53 -23.31 -4.54
CA GLY A 343 11.53 -23.63 -5.57
C GLY A 343 12.88 -22.91 -5.65
N ALA A 344 13.30 -22.01 -4.75
CA ALA A 344 14.66 -21.43 -4.79
C ALA A 344 15.59 -22.02 -3.72
N ASP A 345 16.46 -22.96 -4.11
CA ASP A 345 17.47 -23.58 -3.25
C ASP A 345 18.67 -22.61 -3.04
N TRP A 346 18.67 -21.92 -1.90
CA TRP A 346 19.62 -20.86 -1.49
C TRP A 346 21.03 -21.38 -1.12
N ARG A 347 21.38 -22.63 -1.44
CA ARG A 347 22.49 -23.36 -0.79
C ARG A 347 23.91 -23.15 -1.31
N ARG A 348 24.18 -22.27 -2.28
CA ARG A 348 25.56 -22.09 -2.79
C ARG A 348 26.04 -20.65 -2.75
N SER A 349 26.51 -20.18 -1.60
CA SER A 349 27.46 -19.04 -1.55
C SER A 349 28.25 -18.86 -0.24
N ARG A 350 28.37 -19.88 0.63
CA ARG A 350 29.09 -19.73 1.93
C ARG A 350 30.16 -20.78 2.23
N ARG A 351 30.87 -21.25 1.21
CA ARG A 351 32.17 -21.89 1.38
C ARG A 351 32.99 -21.51 0.16
N ASP A 352 33.98 -20.66 0.42
CA ASP A 352 35.17 -20.32 -0.37
C ASP A 352 35.35 -18.80 -0.25
N ASP A 353 35.94 -18.40 0.88
CA ASP A 353 36.79 -17.20 1.04
C ASP A 353 37.06 -16.96 2.53
N ALA A 354 37.88 -17.86 3.09
CA ALA A 354 38.63 -17.61 4.30
C ALA A 354 40.04 -18.16 4.08
N GLY A 355 40.95 -17.30 3.62
CA GLY A 355 42.39 -17.53 3.70
C GLY A 355 43.17 -17.23 2.43
N ALA A 356 43.67 -15.99 2.32
CA ALA A 356 45.06 -15.70 2.01
C ALA A 356 45.26 -14.17 1.96
N GLY A 357 46.03 -13.64 2.90
CA GLY A 357 46.53 -12.27 2.83
C GLY A 357 47.66 -12.13 1.82
N GLY A 358 47.85 -10.93 1.28
CA GLY A 358 49.02 -10.62 0.48
C GLY A 358 48.92 -9.28 -0.27
N ALA A 359 49.54 -8.26 0.32
CA ALA A 359 50.21 -7.10 -0.28
C ALA A 359 49.54 -6.27 -1.41
N ALA A 360 49.45 -4.96 -1.15
CA ALA A 360 49.34 -3.91 -2.16
C ALA A 360 50.58 -3.87 -3.08
N PRO A 361 50.43 -3.30 -4.29
CA PRO A 361 51.15 -2.05 -4.54
C PRO A 361 50.36 -1.01 -5.38
N THR A 362 51.04 0.12 -5.52
CA THR A 362 50.70 1.49 -5.90
C THR A 362 50.50 1.77 -7.39
N SER A 363 49.75 2.86 -7.63
CA SER A 363 49.92 3.96 -8.61
C SER A 363 49.98 3.69 -10.12
N GLU A 364 49.21 4.53 -10.84
CA GLU A 364 49.54 5.31 -12.04
C GLU A 364 48.45 5.36 -13.12
N SER A 365 48.33 6.58 -13.64
CA SER A 365 47.46 7.12 -14.68
C SER A 365 47.80 6.64 -16.08
N SER A 366 46.83 6.74 -17.00
CA SER A 366 46.90 7.52 -18.26
C SER A 366 46.23 6.85 -19.47
N ASP A 367 45.51 7.71 -20.21
CA ASP A 367 45.40 7.81 -21.67
C ASP A 367 44.60 6.80 -22.55
N LEU A 368 43.57 7.40 -23.19
CA LEU A 368 43.04 7.09 -24.52
C LEU A 368 44.10 7.35 -25.61
N PRO A 369 44.07 6.63 -26.75
CA PRO A 369 43.33 7.10 -27.96
C PRO A 369 42.65 5.89 -28.68
N GLY A 370 41.76 5.97 -29.66
CA GLY A 370 41.43 6.97 -30.67
C GLY A 370 41.44 6.32 -32.07
N ARG A 371 40.23 6.18 -32.66
CA ARG A 371 39.89 6.36 -34.11
C ARG A 371 40.10 5.25 -35.19
N ARG A 372 39.04 5.19 -36.04
CA ARG A 372 38.91 4.79 -37.47
C ARG A 372 38.89 3.28 -37.79
N GLY A 373 38.05 2.75 -38.68
CA GLY A 373 37.04 3.31 -39.59
C GLY A 373 36.65 2.29 -40.69
N GLY A 374 35.50 2.51 -41.34
CA GLY A 374 35.06 1.91 -42.62
C GLY A 374 34.52 0.47 -42.55
N GLY A 375 33.49 0.05 -43.28
CA GLY A 375 32.69 0.66 -44.33
C GLY A 375 31.88 -0.43 -45.06
N HIS A 376 30.69 -0.05 -45.52
CA HIS A 376 29.89 -0.59 -46.64
C HIS A 376 29.38 -2.05 -46.68
N GLY A 377 28.08 -2.15 -46.99
CA GLY A 377 27.48 -3.33 -47.61
C GLY A 377 25.95 -3.30 -47.60
N ARG A 378 25.34 -2.62 -48.58
CA ARG A 378 23.91 -2.76 -48.94
C ARG A 378 23.68 -4.16 -49.53
N ASP A 379 22.51 -4.79 -49.30
CA ASP A 379 21.53 -5.04 -50.36
C ASP A 379 20.19 -5.62 -49.84
N ARG A 380 19.20 -5.54 -50.73
CA ARG A 380 17.74 -5.61 -50.63
C ARG A 380 17.14 -7.03 -50.68
N GLY A 381 15.86 -7.11 -50.31
CA GLY A 381 14.90 -8.12 -50.81
C GLY A 381 13.82 -8.45 -49.77
N ARG A 382 12.68 -7.75 -49.71
CA ARG A 382 11.38 -7.98 -50.39
C ARG A 382 10.65 -9.30 -50.06
N GLY A 383 9.38 -9.14 -49.65
CA GLY A 383 8.27 -10.11 -49.73
C GLY A 383 8.04 -10.85 -48.41
N SER A 384 6.82 -11.01 -47.87
CA SER A 384 5.49 -10.97 -48.47
C SER A 384 4.41 -10.92 -47.37
N ALA A 385 3.20 -10.56 -47.79
CA ALA A 385 2.01 -10.31 -46.99
C ALA A 385 1.38 -11.55 -46.34
N GLY A 386 0.68 -11.35 -45.24
CA GLY A 386 -0.31 -12.27 -44.67
C GLY A 386 -1.32 -11.47 -43.85
N ALA A 387 -2.56 -11.40 -44.32
CA ALA A 387 -3.68 -10.70 -43.72
C ALA A 387 -4.46 -11.59 -42.73
N VAL A 388 -5.44 -10.97 -42.05
CA VAL A 388 -6.57 -11.52 -41.26
C VAL A 388 -6.23 -11.73 -39.76
N GLY A 389 -6.99 -11.23 -38.78
CA GLY A 389 -8.30 -10.58 -38.80
C GLY A 389 -8.63 -9.92 -37.45
N ASP A 390 -9.56 -8.97 -37.52
CA ASP A 390 -10.23 -8.29 -36.41
C ASP A 390 -11.23 -9.23 -35.72
N PRO A 391 -11.29 -9.23 -34.38
CA PRO A 391 -12.59 -9.35 -33.73
C PRO A 391 -12.79 -8.30 -32.62
N GLY A 392 -13.89 -7.56 -32.75
CA GLY A 392 -14.87 -7.49 -31.67
C GLY A 392 -14.78 -6.28 -30.74
N ARG A 393 -15.30 -5.14 -31.23
CA ARG A 393 -15.83 -4.09 -30.36
C ARG A 393 -17.01 -4.63 -29.54
N GLY A 394 -16.86 -4.66 -28.22
CA GLY A 394 -17.92 -4.97 -27.26
C GLY A 394 -17.92 -3.95 -26.11
N ASN A 395 -18.88 -3.02 -26.19
CA ASN A 395 -19.45 -2.15 -25.15
C ASN A 395 -18.67 -1.88 -23.84
N ALA A 396 -17.91 -0.77 -23.84
CA ALA A 396 -17.66 0.06 -22.66
C ALA A 396 -18.54 1.33 -22.74
N GLN A 397 -19.84 1.17 -22.48
CA GLN A 397 -20.76 2.29 -22.29
C GLN A 397 -21.66 1.97 -21.09
N SER A 398 -21.18 2.31 -19.90
CA SER A 398 -22.03 2.49 -18.70
C SER A 398 -21.20 3.09 -17.56
N ALA A 399 -20.73 4.33 -17.75
CA ALA A 399 -20.29 5.19 -16.64
C ALA A 399 -20.47 6.70 -16.92
N ALA A 400 -20.86 7.10 -18.14
CA ALA A 400 -20.92 8.50 -18.56
C ALA A 400 -22.34 9.09 -18.66
N ALA A 401 -23.33 8.52 -17.96
CA ALA A 401 -24.69 9.04 -18.00
C ALA A 401 -25.32 9.10 -16.61
N ARG A 402 -24.89 10.09 -15.81
CA ARG A 402 -25.68 10.71 -14.72
C ARG A 402 -24.94 11.94 -14.21
N ARG A 403 -25.09 13.05 -14.94
CA ARG A 403 -25.13 14.46 -14.47
C ARG A 403 -24.98 15.39 -15.68
N GLU A 404 -26.01 15.42 -16.51
CA GLU A 404 -26.28 16.62 -17.30
C GLU A 404 -27.54 17.27 -16.72
N GLY A 405 -27.40 18.51 -16.27
CA GLY A 405 -28.51 19.27 -15.71
C GLY A 405 -28.04 20.42 -14.81
N LEU A 406 -27.49 21.46 -15.44
CA LEU A 406 -27.60 22.91 -15.15
C LEU A 406 -26.26 23.62 -15.42
N LEU A 407 -26.11 24.14 -16.64
CA LEU A 407 -25.34 25.36 -16.89
C LEU A 407 -26.20 26.21 -17.83
N ASP A 408 -26.62 27.38 -17.37
CA ASP A 408 -27.01 28.45 -18.29
C ASP A 408 -25.78 29.29 -18.63
N GLY A 409 -25.74 29.72 -19.89
CA GLY A 409 -24.64 30.49 -20.44
C GLY A 409 -24.78 31.96 -20.07
N SER A 410 -24.07 32.41 -19.05
CA SER A 410 -23.64 33.79 -18.90
C SER A 410 -22.46 33.88 -17.93
N GLY A 411 -21.24 33.79 -18.44
CA GLY A 411 -20.05 33.93 -17.63
C GLY A 411 -19.92 35.34 -17.04
N VAL A 412 -20.32 35.52 -15.78
CA VAL A 412 -19.88 36.58 -14.86
C VAL A 412 -19.99 36.07 -13.41
N LEU A 413 -18.97 36.33 -12.60
CA LEU A 413 -18.86 36.01 -11.17
C LEU A 413 -19.92 36.75 -10.33
N ALA A 414 -20.57 36.04 -9.40
CA ALA A 414 -21.41 36.66 -8.36
C ALA A 414 -20.70 36.61 -7.00
N GLU A 415 -20.46 37.79 -6.42
CA GLU A 415 -19.95 38.03 -5.06
C GLU A 415 -20.88 37.42 -3.98
N PRO A 416 -20.35 37.02 -2.81
CA PRO A 416 -21.14 36.37 -1.76
C PRO A 416 -21.88 37.39 -0.87
N HIS A 417 -23.20 37.23 -0.73
CA HIS A 417 -23.97 37.91 0.32
C HIS A 417 -24.00 37.06 1.61
N PRO A 418 -23.99 37.70 2.80
CA PRO A 418 -23.74 37.04 4.07
C PRO A 418 -25.04 36.58 4.76
N GLY A 419 -24.95 35.48 5.50
CA GLY A 419 -25.88 35.18 6.58
C GLY A 419 -26.52 33.81 6.49
N LEU A 420 -26.10 32.91 7.37
CA LEU A 420 -26.94 32.10 8.25
C LEU A 420 -26.00 31.35 9.21
N GLY A 421 -26.04 31.74 10.49
CA GLY A 421 -25.28 31.11 11.56
C GLY A 421 -25.84 29.73 11.97
N PRO A 422 -25.09 28.93 12.74
CA PRO A 422 -25.46 27.55 13.03
C PRO A 422 -26.56 27.46 14.10
N ALA A 423 -27.57 26.64 13.84
CA ALA A 423 -28.53 26.17 14.83
C ALA A 423 -27.93 25.04 15.68
N ARG A 424 -28.37 25.02 16.94
CA ARG A 424 -27.86 24.31 18.12
C ARG A 424 -27.80 22.79 18.00
#